data_AF-A0A956ZD38-F1
#
_entry.id   AF-A0A956ZD38-F1
#
_cell.length_a   1.000
_cell.length_b   1.000
_cell.length_c   1.000
_cell.angle_alpha   90.00
_cell.angle_beta   90.00
_cell.angle_gamma   90.00
#
_symmetry.space_group_name_H-M   'P 1'
#
loop_
_entity.id
_entity.type
_entity.pdbx_description
1 polymer ?
#
loop_
_entity_poly.entity_id
_entity_poly.type
_entity_poly.pdbx_seq_one_letter_code
_entity_poly.pdbx_strand_id
1 'polypeptide(L)'
;MGDKSPAVERDYRPPSDHKQDETEAISAAHPEIRDLLTTNSQKERTAEPQKEDTALSFDTARLYENNTAATIVDFRPETAGEKRAEERVNDPRFHEDLRTLEKRSDISEEEKRGTLEAVRKLLEPDPDARLSAEQRERLAKDIVRLAANPGVLDQGDHNTCVVASVESRVYRREPSRAAALVAEVATTGAYTDSTGTRIELDQNSLRPDSEARLDPPEEGKRSFASQLFQVTAVNDIYRHTGHRAGLRYEQHEAEGPGDTGERVFDTRKNPPELVGKNDPRLFKSDKSLAYKLITGHDAERANLGISGETDFEHGEFKTEEDLGRILLDLKARGELPAMLGINAGNEPFYSDQSAGSFNLGDGGHALTVLDYDPDTGMVKVDNQWGKSKDHIDKPISLRDVYAATLDPSQAWEYKLGNTIDRDYPDLSLYQRQLKVYSSRLDASPKSRDYLGFEVGQNMSRVDSGRRQNDPEQDRDRTDALMHEALDKLTPEQQLVALNVRLEYSYDTPANSERHSPYESGFRKESEFYNDAFLKAVRETGLTKGDLESELAKQLASEDATYNPTTKETLTVYSAANFLSKLPPAERDRLLAQIFN
;
A
#
# COMPACT_ATOMS: atom_id res chain seq x y z
N MET A 1 33.57 30.63 47.36
CA MET A 1 34.42 29.44 47.26
C MET A 1 33.82 28.35 48.13
N GLY A 2 33.36 27.27 47.50
CA GLY A 2 33.12 25.95 48.10
C GLY A 2 31.94 25.78 49.06
N ASP A 3 30.71 25.85 48.55
CA ASP A 3 29.51 25.43 49.29
C ASP A 3 29.21 23.94 48.98
N LYS A 4 29.03 23.13 50.02
CA LYS A 4 28.83 21.68 49.95
C LYS A 4 27.35 21.38 50.24
N SER A 5 26.61 20.92 49.25
CA SER A 5 25.27 20.33 49.44
C SER A 5 25.38 18.81 49.69
N PRO A 6 24.59 18.22 50.60
CA PRO A 6 24.58 16.79 50.85
C PRO A 6 23.66 16.03 49.88
N ALA A 7 24.06 14.80 49.55
CA ALA A 7 23.30 13.86 48.74
C ALA A 7 22.06 13.37 49.50
N VAL A 8 20.92 13.33 48.81
CA VAL A 8 19.67 12.70 49.26
C VAL A 8 19.60 11.32 48.62
N GLU A 9 19.75 10.29 49.44
CA GLU A 9 19.44 8.89 49.13
C GLU A 9 17.91 8.74 49.06
N ARG A 10 17.36 8.25 47.95
CA ARG A 10 15.95 7.84 47.86
C ARG A 10 15.91 6.34 47.64
N ASP A 11 15.40 5.64 48.65
CA ASP A 11 15.01 4.24 48.60
C ASP A 11 13.97 4.01 47.50
N TYR A 12 14.33 3.19 46.51
CA TYR A 12 13.41 2.67 45.51
C TYR A 12 12.84 1.34 45.99
N ARG A 13 11.52 1.29 46.24
CA ARG A 13 10.77 0.03 46.38
C ARG A 13 10.00 -0.23 45.09
N PRO A 14 10.07 -1.45 44.51
CA PRO A 14 9.26 -1.79 43.35
C PRO A 14 7.78 -2.00 43.77
N PRO A 15 6.79 -1.61 42.94
CA PRO A 15 5.40 -1.94 43.19
C PRO A 15 5.13 -3.41 42.84
N SER A 16 4.39 -4.07 43.72
CA SER A 16 3.86 -5.41 43.55
C SER A 16 2.63 -5.44 42.63
N ASP A 17 2.59 -6.50 41.82
CA ASP A 17 1.49 -7.05 41.03
C ASP A 17 0.06 -6.50 41.26
N HIS A 18 -0.53 -5.94 40.20
CA HIS A 18 -1.95 -6.08 39.91
C HIS A 18 -2.19 -6.09 38.38
N LYS A 19 -2.69 -7.22 37.88
CA LYS A 19 -3.24 -7.38 36.52
C LYS A 19 -4.72 -7.01 36.53
N GLN A 20 -5.03 -5.80 36.10
CA GLN A 20 -6.29 -5.35 35.48
C GLN A 20 -6.07 -3.90 35.03
N ASP A 21 -6.66 -3.53 33.88
CA ASP A 21 -6.66 -2.19 33.26
C ASP A 21 -5.53 -1.85 32.26
N GLU A 22 -5.60 -2.44 31.07
CA GLU A 22 -5.03 -1.82 29.86
C GLU A 22 -5.97 -0.75 29.25
N THR A 23 -7.25 -0.74 29.62
CA THR A 23 -8.24 0.24 29.09
C THR A 23 -8.17 1.59 29.81
N GLU A 24 -7.76 1.65 31.09
CA GLU A 24 -7.57 2.93 31.79
C GLU A 24 -6.26 3.64 31.43
N ALA A 25 -5.23 2.91 30.97
CA ALA A 25 -3.94 3.49 30.63
C ALA A 25 -3.99 4.44 29.41
N ILE A 26 -4.82 4.12 28.41
CA ILE A 26 -5.02 4.97 27.23
C ILE A 26 -5.89 6.19 27.58
N SER A 27 -6.89 6.02 28.45
CA SER A 27 -7.74 7.12 28.93
C SER A 27 -7.00 8.08 29.89
N ALA A 28 -5.97 7.60 30.60
CA ALA A 28 -5.17 8.40 31.52
C ALA A 28 -4.02 9.17 30.85
N ALA A 29 -3.59 8.77 29.65
CA ALA A 29 -2.45 9.38 28.98
C ALA A 29 -2.74 10.79 28.41
N HIS A 30 -4.00 11.11 28.09
CA HIS A 30 -4.37 12.36 27.40
C HIS A 30 -5.74 12.93 27.83
N PRO A 31 -5.88 13.47 29.05
CA PRO A 31 -7.12 14.10 29.51
C PRO A 31 -7.56 15.28 28.61
N GLU A 32 -6.63 15.97 27.95
CA GLU A 32 -6.95 17.02 26.96
C GLU A 32 -7.78 16.55 25.75
N ILE A 33 -7.68 15.28 25.34
CA ILE A 33 -8.45 14.73 24.21
C ILE A 33 -9.90 14.46 24.62
N ARG A 34 -10.08 13.95 25.85
CA ARG A 34 -11.42 13.77 26.42
C ARG A 34 -12.14 15.11 26.53
N ASP A 35 -11.43 16.14 26.98
CA ASP A 35 -11.95 17.51 27.05
C ASP A 35 -12.32 18.05 25.67
N LEU A 36 -11.55 17.80 24.62
CA LEU A 36 -11.90 18.21 23.24
C LEU A 36 -13.20 17.54 22.75
N LEU A 37 -13.37 16.24 23.00
CA LEU A 37 -14.57 15.49 22.62
C LEU A 37 -15.81 15.94 23.41
N THR A 38 -15.67 16.17 24.73
CA THR A 38 -16.78 16.66 25.56
C THR A 38 -17.11 18.13 25.30
N THR A 39 -16.12 18.97 25.00
CA THR A 39 -16.33 20.40 24.75
C THR A 39 -17.02 20.62 23.42
N ASN A 40 -16.69 19.87 22.36
CA ASN A 40 -17.40 19.95 21.08
C ASN A 40 -18.85 19.44 21.19
N SER A 41 -19.07 18.32 21.91
CA SER A 41 -20.42 17.81 22.20
C SER A 41 -21.30 18.80 22.97
N GLN A 42 -20.71 19.63 23.85
CA GLN A 42 -21.44 20.69 24.55
C GLN A 42 -21.62 21.96 23.73
N LYS A 43 -20.64 22.33 22.88
CA LYS A 43 -20.71 23.52 22.01
C LYS A 43 -21.80 23.38 20.95
N GLU A 44 -22.07 22.17 20.48
CA GLU A 44 -23.20 21.86 19.59
C GLU A 44 -24.57 21.88 20.29
N ARG A 45 -24.62 21.78 21.63
CA ARG A 45 -25.87 21.84 22.40
C ARG A 45 -26.25 23.24 22.87
N THR A 46 -25.34 24.21 22.82
CA THR A 46 -25.59 25.58 23.32
C THR A 46 -25.50 26.67 22.26
N ALA A 47 -25.30 26.32 20.99
CA ALA A 47 -25.47 27.26 19.88
C ALA A 47 -26.97 27.39 19.58
N GLU A 48 -27.63 28.32 20.27
CA GLU A 48 -28.95 28.80 19.89
C GLU A 48 -28.83 29.43 18.49
N PRO A 49 -29.55 28.94 17.46
CA PRO A 49 -29.40 29.45 16.12
C PRO A 49 -29.85 30.91 16.10
N GLN A 50 -28.92 31.81 15.76
CA GLN A 50 -29.31 33.16 15.38
C GLN A 50 -30.24 33.03 14.17
N LYS A 51 -31.51 33.37 14.37
CA LYS A 51 -32.50 33.56 13.31
C LYS A 51 -32.03 34.73 12.45
N GLU A 52 -31.17 34.46 11.49
CA GLU A 52 -31.10 35.27 10.29
C GLU A 52 -32.30 34.86 9.42
N ASP A 53 -33.18 35.84 9.18
CA ASP A 53 -34.27 35.76 8.20
C ASP A 53 -33.69 35.46 6.81
N THR A 54 -33.51 34.19 6.50
CA THR A 54 -33.37 33.70 5.13
C THR A 54 -34.75 33.27 4.68
N ALA A 55 -35.49 34.22 4.14
CA ALA A 55 -36.60 33.92 3.25
C ALA A 55 -36.02 33.15 2.04
N LEU A 56 -36.01 31.82 2.13
CA LEU A 56 -35.85 30.95 0.98
C LEU A 56 -36.90 31.37 -0.06
N SER A 57 -36.40 31.86 -1.20
CA SER A 57 -37.22 32.27 -2.33
C SER A 57 -38.18 31.14 -2.72
N PHE A 58 -39.41 31.51 -3.07
CA PHE A 58 -40.43 30.60 -3.63
C PHE A 58 -39.91 29.80 -4.85
N ASP A 59 -38.84 30.24 -5.51
CA ASP A 59 -38.21 29.52 -6.62
C ASP A 59 -37.42 28.27 -6.17
N THR A 60 -36.84 28.26 -4.97
CA THR A 60 -36.06 27.10 -4.47
C THR A 60 -36.97 25.92 -4.10
N ALA A 61 -38.18 26.21 -3.59
CA ALA A 61 -39.19 25.19 -3.31
C ALA A 61 -39.78 24.57 -4.59
N ARG A 62 -39.98 25.36 -5.65
CA ARG A 62 -40.41 24.86 -6.97
C ARG A 62 -39.34 24.03 -7.69
N LEU A 63 -38.06 24.37 -7.49
CA LEU A 63 -36.95 23.55 -7.97
C LEU A 63 -36.88 22.20 -7.24
N TYR A 64 -37.23 22.17 -5.95
CA TYR A 64 -37.34 20.92 -5.19
C TYR A 64 -38.43 19.99 -5.74
N GLU A 65 -39.61 20.52 -6.09
CA GLU A 65 -40.68 19.70 -6.71
C GLU A 65 -40.30 19.16 -8.11
N ASN A 66 -39.36 19.81 -8.80
CA ASN A 66 -38.93 19.44 -10.16
C ASN A 66 -37.58 18.71 -10.25
N ASN A 67 -36.85 18.52 -9.15
CA ASN A 67 -35.52 17.87 -9.13
C ASN A 67 -35.41 16.75 -8.07
N THR A 68 -36.53 16.24 -7.55
CA THR A 68 -36.50 15.03 -6.69
C THR A 68 -36.14 13.79 -7.53
N ALA A 69 -35.69 12.69 -6.91
CA ALA A 69 -35.58 11.43 -7.66
C ALA A 69 -36.94 11.07 -8.30
N ALA A 70 -38.06 11.46 -7.67
CA ALA A 70 -39.37 11.31 -8.28
C ALA A 70 -39.50 12.07 -9.61
N THR A 71 -38.88 13.25 -9.80
CA THR A 71 -38.91 13.98 -11.08
C THR A 71 -37.94 13.42 -12.11
N ILE A 72 -36.79 12.89 -11.71
CA ILE A 72 -35.92 12.11 -12.63
C ILE A 72 -36.66 10.86 -13.13
N VAL A 73 -37.47 10.26 -12.26
CA VAL A 73 -38.27 9.06 -12.56
C VAL A 73 -39.57 9.38 -13.34
N ASP A 74 -40.14 10.58 -13.21
CA ASP A 74 -41.35 11.02 -13.93
C ASP A 74 -41.03 11.72 -15.27
N PHE A 75 -39.86 11.42 -15.87
CA PHE A 75 -39.51 11.83 -17.22
C PHE A 75 -40.45 11.14 -18.22
N ARG A 76 -41.44 11.88 -18.73
CA ARG A 76 -42.42 11.36 -19.71
C ARG A 76 -41.92 11.52 -21.13
N PRO A 77 -41.70 10.44 -21.89
CA PRO A 77 -41.21 10.52 -23.25
C PRO A 77 -42.29 10.95 -24.24
N GLU A 78 -42.03 12.00 -25.01
CA GLU A 78 -42.80 12.44 -26.18
C GLU A 78 -42.33 11.77 -27.48
N THR A 79 -41.09 11.28 -27.56
CA THR A 79 -40.51 10.67 -28.76
C THR A 79 -40.18 9.17 -28.64
N ALA A 80 -40.06 8.48 -29.77
CA ALA A 80 -39.68 7.05 -29.81
C ALA A 80 -38.25 6.79 -29.29
N GLY A 81 -37.36 7.79 -29.37
CA GLY A 81 -36.05 7.75 -28.72
C GLY A 81 -36.17 7.83 -27.19
N GLU A 82 -37.10 8.65 -26.70
CA GLU A 82 -37.34 8.82 -25.27
C GLU A 82 -38.07 7.61 -24.65
N LYS A 83 -38.90 6.86 -25.40
CA LYS A 83 -39.46 5.57 -24.92
C LYS A 83 -38.40 4.52 -24.64
N ARG A 84 -37.28 4.53 -25.38
CA ARG A 84 -36.11 3.68 -25.06
C ARG A 84 -35.33 4.20 -23.86
N ALA A 85 -35.29 5.51 -23.64
CA ALA A 85 -34.72 6.06 -22.41
C ALA A 85 -35.56 5.64 -21.18
N GLU A 86 -36.89 5.65 -21.30
CA GLU A 86 -37.82 5.23 -20.23
C GLU A 86 -37.65 3.75 -19.85
N GLU A 87 -37.56 2.82 -20.82
CA GLU A 87 -37.26 1.40 -20.54
C GLU A 87 -35.89 1.19 -19.86
N ARG A 88 -34.94 2.11 -20.03
CA ARG A 88 -33.58 1.96 -19.51
C ARG A 88 -33.31 2.70 -18.19
N VAL A 89 -34.13 3.70 -17.85
CA VAL A 89 -34.22 4.31 -16.51
C VAL A 89 -34.94 3.37 -15.53
N ASN A 90 -35.73 2.41 -16.03
CA ASN A 90 -36.41 1.38 -15.23
C ASN A 90 -35.48 0.28 -14.67
N ASP A 91 -34.15 0.49 -14.63
CA ASP A 91 -33.24 -0.44 -13.95
C ASP A 91 -33.53 -0.42 -12.43
N PRO A 92 -33.97 -1.54 -11.83
CA PRO A 92 -34.28 -1.58 -10.40
C PRO A 92 -33.10 -1.20 -9.51
N ARG A 93 -31.86 -1.44 -9.97
CA ARG A 93 -30.63 -1.09 -9.25
C ARG A 93 -30.44 0.42 -9.24
N PHE A 94 -30.62 1.07 -10.38
CA PHE A 94 -30.54 2.53 -10.48
C PHE A 94 -31.52 3.22 -9.52
N HIS A 95 -32.76 2.72 -9.43
CA HIS A 95 -33.73 3.24 -8.47
C HIS A 95 -33.37 2.95 -7.00
N GLU A 96 -32.73 1.82 -6.71
CA GLU A 96 -32.26 1.53 -5.36
C GLU A 96 -31.07 2.41 -4.96
N ASP A 97 -30.15 2.65 -5.89
CA ASP A 97 -29.03 3.55 -5.69
C ASP A 97 -29.52 5.00 -5.51
N LEU A 98 -30.51 5.45 -6.31
CA LEU A 98 -31.17 6.74 -6.09
C LEU A 98 -31.76 6.85 -4.67
N ARG A 99 -32.54 5.85 -4.24
CA ARG A 99 -33.11 5.82 -2.88
C ARG A 99 -32.02 5.81 -1.80
N THR A 100 -30.90 5.16 -2.06
CA THR A 100 -29.77 5.10 -1.13
C THR A 100 -29.06 6.45 -1.04
N LEU A 101 -28.80 7.11 -2.17
CA LEU A 101 -28.27 8.48 -2.25
C LEU A 101 -29.18 9.47 -1.51
N GLU A 102 -30.50 9.42 -1.73
CA GLU A 102 -31.46 10.29 -1.04
C GLU A 102 -31.42 10.11 0.48
N LYS A 103 -31.19 8.89 0.95
CA LYS A 103 -31.11 8.55 2.38
C LYS A 103 -29.77 8.86 3.03
N ARG A 104 -28.72 9.19 2.27
CA ARG A 104 -27.43 9.58 2.83
C ARG A 104 -27.60 10.83 3.70
N SER A 105 -27.37 10.70 5.00
CA SER A 105 -27.44 11.82 5.96
C SER A 105 -26.09 12.49 6.18
N ASP A 106 -25.02 11.92 5.62
CA ASP A 106 -23.63 12.37 5.77
C ASP A 106 -23.21 13.40 4.71
N ILE A 107 -24.06 13.68 3.73
CA ILE A 107 -23.89 14.75 2.73
C ILE A 107 -25.04 15.74 2.78
N SER A 108 -24.78 16.97 2.35
CA SER A 108 -25.79 18.01 2.30
C SER A 108 -26.82 17.74 1.20
N GLU A 109 -28.00 18.34 1.33
CA GLU A 109 -29.01 18.32 0.28
C GLU A 109 -28.54 19.02 -1.01
N GLU A 110 -27.67 20.02 -0.89
CA GLU A 110 -27.03 20.71 -2.03
C GLU A 110 -26.17 19.72 -2.85
N GLU A 111 -25.40 18.86 -2.17
CA GLU A 111 -24.61 17.82 -2.82
C GLU A 111 -25.48 16.80 -3.53
N LYS A 112 -26.56 16.31 -2.89
CA LYS A 112 -27.52 15.41 -3.54
C LYS A 112 -28.10 16.03 -4.79
N ARG A 113 -28.59 17.28 -4.70
CA ARG A 113 -29.17 18.01 -5.83
C ARG A 113 -28.15 18.19 -6.95
N GLY A 114 -26.93 18.63 -6.65
CA GLY A 114 -25.88 18.83 -7.64
C GLY A 114 -25.48 17.53 -8.35
N THR A 115 -25.40 16.41 -7.62
CA THR A 115 -25.19 15.08 -8.22
C THR A 115 -26.32 14.71 -9.17
N LEU A 116 -27.58 14.89 -8.76
CA LEU A 116 -28.75 14.59 -9.58
C LEU A 116 -28.88 15.50 -10.81
N GLU A 117 -28.45 16.76 -10.73
CA GLU A 117 -28.39 17.68 -11.87
C GLU A 117 -27.37 17.22 -12.93
N ALA A 118 -26.18 16.77 -12.50
CA ALA A 118 -25.19 16.20 -13.42
C ALA A 118 -25.69 14.91 -14.10
N VAL A 119 -26.41 14.06 -13.35
CA VAL A 119 -27.09 12.87 -13.87
C VAL A 119 -28.15 13.26 -14.90
N ARG A 120 -28.99 14.25 -14.60
CA ARG A 120 -30.00 14.75 -15.55
C ARG A 120 -29.36 15.24 -16.85
N LYS A 121 -28.26 16.00 -16.76
CA LYS A 121 -27.51 16.49 -17.92
C LYS A 121 -27.02 15.36 -18.83
N LEU A 122 -26.61 14.22 -18.27
CA LEU A 122 -26.21 13.05 -19.06
C LEU A 122 -27.38 12.41 -19.81
N LEU A 123 -28.57 12.39 -19.18
CA LEU A 123 -29.78 11.78 -19.72
C LEU A 123 -30.52 12.66 -20.73
N GLU A 124 -30.37 13.99 -20.64
CA GLU A 124 -30.95 14.93 -21.59
C GLU A 124 -30.42 14.66 -23.03
N PRO A 125 -31.28 14.71 -24.07
CA PRO A 125 -30.83 14.60 -25.45
C PRO A 125 -29.83 15.70 -25.80
N ASP A 126 -28.67 15.28 -26.31
CA ASP A 126 -27.60 16.20 -26.74
C ASP A 126 -26.91 15.57 -27.96
N PRO A 127 -27.19 16.07 -29.18
CA PRO A 127 -26.60 15.56 -30.41
C PRO A 127 -25.14 15.97 -30.59
N ASP A 128 -24.65 16.98 -29.86
CA ASP A 128 -23.29 17.50 -29.97
C ASP A 128 -22.34 16.87 -28.95
N ALA A 129 -22.88 16.09 -28.01
CA ALA A 129 -22.08 15.40 -27.01
C ALA A 129 -21.04 14.45 -27.61
N ARG A 130 -19.90 14.33 -26.92
CA ARG A 130 -18.82 13.42 -27.33
C ARG A 130 -19.18 11.95 -27.19
N LEU A 131 -19.89 11.59 -26.13
CA LEU A 131 -20.33 10.22 -25.92
C LEU A 131 -21.77 10.01 -26.41
N SER A 132 -22.03 8.80 -26.89
CA SER A 132 -23.36 8.38 -27.31
C SER A 132 -24.36 8.42 -26.16
N ALA A 133 -25.65 8.56 -26.46
CA ALA A 133 -26.70 8.57 -25.44
C ALA A 133 -26.67 7.33 -24.53
N GLU A 134 -26.35 6.14 -25.09
CA GLU A 134 -26.23 4.89 -24.33
C GLU A 134 -25.05 4.92 -23.35
N GLN A 135 -23.90 5.45 -23.76
CA GLN A 135 -22.75 5.61 -22.86
C GLN A 135 -23.04 6.63 -21.76
N ARG A 136 -23.70 7.75 -22.09
CA ARG A 136 -24.06 8.77 -21.08
C ARG A 136 -25.07 8.24 -20.06
N GLU A 137 -26.04 7.46 -20.50
CA GLU A 137 -27.00 6.79 -19.62
C GLU A 137 -26.31 5.81 -18.66
N ARG A 138 -25.34 5.05 -19.16
CA ARG A 138 -24.51 4.20 -18.30
C ARG A 138 -23.71 5.01 -17.27
N LEU A 139 -23.10 6.12 -17.69
CA LEU A 139 -22.39 7.00 -16.78
C LEU A 139 -23.32 7.57 -15.69
N ALA A 140 -24.57 7.90 -16.04
CA ALA A 140 -25.57 8.30 -15.07
C ALA A 140 -25.81 7.21 -14.01
N LYS A 141 -25.90 5.93 -14.41
CA LYS A 141 -26.02 4.79 -13.49
C LYS A 141 -24.80 4.64 -12.59
N ASP A 142 -23.61 4.68 -13.17
CA ASP A 142 -22.34 4.59 -12.43
C ASP A 142 -22.22 5.74 -11.40
N ILE A 143 -22.51 6.98 -11.79
CA ILE A 143 -22.46 8.15 -10.89
C ILE A 143 -23.40 7.97 -9.69
N VAL A 144 -24.66 7.60 -9.93
CA VAL A 144 -25.62 7.42 -8.83
C VAL A 144 -25.18 6.28 -7.93
N ARG A 145 -24.71 5.16 -8.48
CA ARG A 145 -24.17 4.04 -7.71
C ARG A 145 -23.00 4.46 -6.82
N LEU A 146 -22.01 5.16 -7.39
CA LEU A 146 -20.81 5.60 -6.66
C LEU A 146 -21.16 6.65 -5.60
N ALA A 147 -22.08 7.58 -5.89
CA ALA A 147 -22.55 8.56 -4.92
C ALA A 147 -23.42 7.93 -3.82
N ALA A 148 -24.19 6.88 -4.13
CA ALA A 148 -25.00 6.15 -3.16
C ALA A 148 -24.14 5.30 -2.22
N ASN A 149 -23.12 4.63 -2.76
CA ASN A 149 -22.23 3.76 -2.02
C ASN A 149 -20.77 3.93 -2.48
N PRO A 150 -20.04 4.91 -1.95
CA PRO A 150 -18.66 5.16 -2.37
C PRO A 150 -17.67 4.03 -2.07
N GLY A 151 -18.03 3.05 -1.22
CA GLY A 151 -17.19 1.88 -0.93
C GLY A 151 -17.23 0.78 -2.00
N VAL A 152 -17.78 1.06 -3.18
CA VAL A 152 -17.69 0.16 -4.35
C VAL A 152 -16.73 0.71 -5.41
N LEU A 153 -15.97 1.74 -5.06
CA LEU A 153 -15.03 2.42 -5.94
C LEU A 153 -13.68 1.70 -5.89
N ASP A 154 -13.23 1.29 -7.07
CA ASP A 154 -11.98 0.57 -7.23
C ASP A 154 -11.09 1.24 -8.28
N GLN A 155 -9.77 1.12 -8.11
CA GLN A 155 -8.81 1.57 -9.12
C GLN A 155 -8.77 0.60 -10.32
N GLY A 156 -9.25 -0.63 -10.14
CA GLY A 156 -9.15 -1.67 -11.14
C GLY A 156 -7.75 -2.25 -11.27
N ASP A 157 -7.44 -2.74 -12.46
CA ASP A 157 -6.14 -3.25 -12.85
C ASP A 157 -5.13 -2.14 -13.22
N HIS A 158 -5.32 -0.91 -12.74
CA HIS A 158 -4.55 0.28 -13.14
C HIS A 158 -3.73 0.86 -11.99
N ASN A 159 -2.61 1.52 -12.26
CA ASN A 159 -1.73 2.12 -11.25
C ASN A 159 -2.19 3.51 -10.78
N THR A 160 -3.51 3.69 -10.63
CA THR A 160 -4.18 4.95 -10.31
C THR A 160 -4.62 5.09 -8.84
N CYS A 161 -4.06 4.30 -7.91
CA CYS A 161 -4.44 4.30 -6.48
C CYS A 161 -4.51 5.70 -5.85
N VAL A 162 -3.57 6.58 -6.20
CA VAL A 162 -3.52 7.99 -5.76
C VAL A 162 -4.82 8.71 -6.08
N VAL A 163 -5.25 8.72 -7.34
CA VAL A 163 -6.48 9.43 -7.76
C VAL A 163 -7.75 8.65 -7.43
N ALA A 164 -7.68 7.33 -7.28
CA ALA A 164 -8.80 6.52 -6.80
C ALA A 164 -9.14 6.84 -5.31
N SER A 165 -8.12 7.05 -4.47
CA SER A 165 -8.35 7.52 -3.09
C SER A 165 -8.95 8.94 -3.04
N VAL A 166 -8.54 9.82 -3.96
CA VAL A 166 -9.17 11.15 -4.14
C VAL A 166 -10.63 10.98 -4.56
N GLU A 167 -10.91 10.11 -5.55
CA GLU A 167 -12.26 9.82 -6.02
C GLU A 167 -13.17 9.32 -4.87
N SER A 168 -12.68 8.39 -4.03
CA SER A 168 -13.43 7.89 -2.86
C SER A 168 -13.75 9.02 -1.89
N ARG A 169 -12.79 9.88 -1.58
CA ARG A 169 -13.03 11.06 -0.73
C ARG A 169 -14.05 12.02 -1.34
N VAL A 170 -13.94 12.31 -2.64
CA VAL A 170 -14.86 13.22 -3.35
C VAL A 170 -16.27 12.67 -3.36
N TYR A 171 -16.52 11.41 -3.74
CA TYR A 171 -17.89 10.85 -3.70
C TYR A 171 -18.48 10.76 -2.28
N ARG A 172 -17.63 10.64 -1.25
CA ARG A 172 -18.10 10.64 0.14
C ARG A 172 -18.48 12.04 0.62
N ARG A 173 -17.76 13.09 0.22
CA ARG A 173 -17.96 14.45 0.77
C ARG A 173 -18.66 15.41 -0.18
N GLU A 174 -18.29 15.37 -1.45
CA GLU A 174 -18.66 16.33 -2.49
C GLU A 174 -19.04 15.60 -3.80
N PRO A 175 -19.99 14.63 -3.76
CA PRO A 175 -20.33 13.81 -4.92
C PRO A 175 -20.84 14.64 -6.11
N SER A 176 -21.34 15.87 -5.89
CA SER A 176 -21.73 16.76 -6.99
C SER A 176 -20.55 17.15 -7.88
N ARG A 177 -19.34 17.30 -7.30
CA ARG A 177 -18.11 17.65 -8.02
C ARG A 177 -17.63 16.51 -8.92
N ALA A 178 -17.59 15.29 -8.39
CA ALA A 178 -17.25 14.10 -9.19
C ALA A 178 -18.26 13.89 -10.33
N ALA A 179 -19.56 14.00 -10.03
CA ALA A 179 -20.61 13.86 -11.02
C ALA A 179 -20.51 14.93 -12.13
N ALA A 180 -20.26 16.19 -11.76
CA ALA A 180 -20.10 17.28 -12.71
C ALA A 180 -18.90 17.08 -13.63
N LEU A 181 -17.75 16.63 -13.09
CA LEU A 181 -16.57 16.29 -13.88
C LEU A 181 -16.89 15.22 -14.93
N VAL A 182 -17.47 14.09 -14.50
CA VAL A 182 -17.79 12.99 -15.42
C VAL A 182 -18.80 13.44 -16.49
N ALA A 183 -19.82 14.21 -16.10
CA ALA A 183 -20.81 14.74 -17.03
C ALA A 183 -20.21 15.74 -18.05
N GLU A 184 -19.28 16.61 -17.64
CA GLU A 184 -18.60 17.54 -18.54
C GLU A 184 -17.70 16.81 -19.53
N VAL A 185 -16.94 15.82 -19.08
CA VAL A 185 -16.09 14.98 -19.95
C VAL A 185 -16.94 14.21 -20.95
N ALA A 186 -18.05 13.62 -20.51
CA ALA A 186 -18.94 12.86 -21.37
C ALA A 186 -19.59 13.71 -22.47
N THR A 187 -19.91 14.97 -22.15
CA THR A 187 -20.57 15.89 -23.09
C THR A 187 -19.56 16.61 -23.96
N THR A 188 -18.46 17.13 -23.42
CA THR A 188 -17.55 18.00 -24.16
C THR A 188 -16.24 17.34 -24.58
N GLY A 189 -15.88 16.21 -23.97
CA GLY A 189 -14.57 15.54 -24.11
C GLY A 189 -13.47 16.17 -23.26
N ALA A 190 -13.85 17.07 -22.36
CA ALA A 190 -12.94 17.80 -21.50
C ALA A 190 -13.60 18.16 -20.17
N TYR A 191 -12.79 18.54 -19.21
CA TYR A 191 -13.18 19.06 -17.91
C TYR A 191 -12.59 20.45 -17.69
N THR A 192 -13.28 21.33 -16.97
CA THR A 192 -12.73 22.61 -16.53
C THR A 192 -12.56 22.58 -15.01
N ASP A 193 -11.31 22.65 -14.55
CA ASP A 193 -10.98 22.56 -13.12
C ASP A 193 -11.39 23.81 -12.32
N SER A 194 -11.15 23.78 -11.00
CA SER A 194 -11.43 24.91 -10.11
C SER A 194 -10.61 26.17 -10.40
N THR A 195 -9.56 26.07 -11.21
CA THR A 195 -8.71 27.20 -11.63
C THR A 195 -9.15 27.81 -12.96
N GLY A 196 -10.11 27.19 -13.65
CA GLY A 196 -10.55 27.54 -14.99
C GLY A 196 -9.68 26.93 -16.11
N THR A 197 -8.77 26.02 -15.77
CA THR A 197 -7.94 25.28 -16.73
C THR A 197 -8.75 24.17 -17.37
N ARG A 198 -8.72 24.11 -18.70
CA ARG A 198 -9.41 23.07 -19.48
C ARG A 198 -8.50 21.85 -19.70
N ILE A 199 -8.97 20.69 -19.28
CA ILE A 199 -8.31 19.39 -19.39
C ILE A 199 -9.01 18.56 -20.46
N GLU A 200 -8.39 18.40 -21.62
CA GLU A 200 -8.95 17.62 -22.73
C GLU A 200 -8.47 16.16 -22.69
N LEU A 201 -9.40 15.22 -22.86
CA LEU A 201 -9.08 13.79 -22.95
C LEU A 201 -8.92 13.35 -24.40
N ASP A 202 -8.07 12.34 -24.62
CA ASP A 202 -7.94 11.70 -25.93
C ASP A 202 -9.12 10.77 -26.23
N GLN A 203 -9.29 10.43 -27.51
CA GLN A 203 -10.44 9.64 -27.97
C GLN A 203 -10.44 8.18 -27.48
N ASN A 204 -9.28 7.61 -27.16
CA ASN A 204 -9.20 6.27 -26.59
C ASN A 204 -9.64 6.28 -25.12
N SER A 205 -9.22 7.28 -24.34
CA SER A 205 -9.65 7.41 -22.95
C SER A 205 -11.15 7.66 -22.77
N LEU A 206 -11.82 8.18 -23.79
CA LEU A 206 -13.28 8.36 -23.82
C LEU A 206 -14.04 7.05 -24.10
N ARG A 207 -13.35 5.93 -24.34
CA ARG A 207 -13.96 4.62 -24.54
C ARG A 207 -13.73 3.77 -23.29
N PRO A 208 -14.74 3.03 -22.81
CA PRO A 208 -14.53 2.11 -21.71
C PRO A 208 -13.51 1.05 -22.11
N ASP A 209 -12.47 0.89 -21.30
CA ASP A 209 -11.49 -0.19 -21.44
C ASP A 209 -12.11 -1.57 -21.15
N SER A 210 -11.30 -2.62 -21.14
CA SER A 210 -11.80 -3.99 -20.97
C SER A 210 -12.59 -4.20 -19.67
N GLU A 211 -12.19 -3.58 -18.56
CA GLU A 211 -12.86 -3.77 -17.27
C GLU A 211 -14.02 -2.79 -17.08
N ALA A 212 -13.84 -1.54 -17.54
CA ALA A 212 -14.86 -0.51 -17.52
C ALA A 212 -15.97 -0.74 -18.55
N ARG A 213 -16.03 -1.88 -19.25
CA ARG A 213 -17.11 -2.26 -20.18
C ARG A 213 -18.30 -2.94 -19.52
N LEU A 214 -18.16 -3.50 -18.32
CA LEU A 214 -19.24 -4.22 -17.64
C LEU A 214 -20.15 -3.29 -16.82
N ASP A 215 -21.47 -3.50 -16.93
CA ASP A 215 -22.50 -2.78 -16.16
C ASP A 215 -23.43 -3.81 -15.47
N PRO A 216 -23.27 -4.07 -14.16
CA PRO A 216 -22.36 -3.38 -13.25
C PRO A 216 -20.91 -3.85 -13.45
N PRO A 217 -19.91 -3.07 -13.02
CA PRO A 217 -18.55 -3.57 -12.90
C PRO A 217 -18.47 -4.79 -11.98
N GLU A 218 -17.58 -5.71 -12.30
CA GLU A 218 -17.18 -6.81 -11.41
C GLU A 218 -16.49 -6.26 -10.15
N GLU A 219 -16.40 -7.08 -9.11
CA GLU A 219 -15.72 -6.68 -7.87
C GLU A 219 -14.22 -6.42 -8.12
N GLY A 220 -13.71 -5.30 -7.60
CA GLY A 220 -12.32 -4.89 -7.81
C GLY A 220 -12.05 -4.30 -9.19
N LYS A 221 -13.07 -4.11 -10.03
CA LYS A 221 -12.96 -3.51 -11.37
C LYS A 221 -13.53 -2.11 -11.41
N ARG A 222 -12.88 -1.24 -12.19
CA ARG A 222 -13.29 0.15 -12.31
C ARG A 222 -14.57 0.30 -13.12
N SER A 223 -15.41 1.26 -12.74
CA SER A 223 -16.58 1.67 -13.53
C SER A 223 -16.18 2.59 -14.70
N PHE A 224 -17.09 2.83 -15.65
CA PHE A 224 -16.78 3.77 -16.73
C PHE A 224 -16.72 5.21 -16.20
N ALA A 225 -17.55 5.57 -15.22
CA ALA A 225 -17.44 6.86 -14.54
C ALA A 225 -16.10 7.03 -13.82
N SER A 226 -15.63 6.00 -13.12
CA SER A 226 -14.34 6.01 -12.42
C SER A 226 -13.15 6.10 -13.39
N GLN A 227 -13.23 5.45 -14.57
CA GLN A 227 -12.22 5.64 -15.61
C GLN A 227 -12.14 7.12 -16.04
N LEU A 228 -13.27 7.74 -16.39
CA LEU A 228 -13.28 9.15 -16.81
C LEU A 228 -12.79 10.08 -15.71
N PHE A 229 -13.18 9.82 -14.46
CA PHE A 229 -12.71 10.59 -13.31
C PHE A 229 -11.18 10.47 -13.16
N GLN A 230 -10.66 9.25 -13.05
CA GLN A 230 -9.24 9.01 -12.76
C GLN A 230 -8.34 9.49 -13.89
N VAL A 231 -8.68 9.23 -15.16
CA VAL A 231 -7.91 9.73 -16.31
C VAL A 231 -7.89 11.26 -16.33
N THR A 232 -9.03 11.90 -16.04
CA THR A 232 -9.10 13.37 -15.95
C THR A 232 -8.23 13.89 -14.82
N ALA A 233 -8.32 13.30 -13.62
CA ALA A 233 -7.55 13.71 -12.46
C ALA A 233 -6.03 13.62 -12.70
N VAL A 234 -5.54 12.55 -13.33
CA VAL A 234 -4.11 12.43 -13.70
C VAL A 234 -3.68 13.56 -14.64
N ASN A 235 -4.47 13.81 -15.69
CA ASN A 235 -4.13 14.84 -16.67
C ASN A 235 -4.22 16.26 -16.06
N ASP A 236 -5.13 16.49 -15.11
CA ASP A 236 -5.24 17.75 -14.38
C ASP A 236 -3.99 18.01 -13.54
N ILE A 237 -3.54 17.00 -12.76
CA ILE A 237 -2.26 17.04 -12.02
C ILE A 237 -1.09 17.38 -12.96
N TYR A 238 -1.03 16.75 -14.13
CA TYR A 238 0.05 17.00 -15.09
C TYR A 238 0.06 18.45 -15.53
N ARG A 239 -1.09 19.04 -15.88
CA ARG A 239 -1.18 20.44 -16.31
C ARG A 239 -0.69 21.43 -15.26
N HIS A 240 -0.89 21.12 -13.99
CA HIS A 240 -0.49 21.97 -12.87
C HIS A 240 0.89 21.67 -12.27
N THR A 241 1.53 20.59 -12.70
CA THR A 241 2.88 20.26 -12.23
C THR A 241 3.93 20.60 -13.28
N GLY A 242 4.73 21.64 -13.03
CA GLY A 242 5.63 22.24 -14.04
C GLY A 242 6.47 21.26 -14.88
N HIS A 243 7.10 20.26 -14.26
CA HIS A 243 7.93 19.29 -15.00
C HIS A 243 7.11 18.23 -15.78
N ARG A 244 5.81 18.09 -15.47
CA ARG A 244 4.84 17.16 -16.10
C ARG A 244 3.82 17.86 -17.01
N ALA A 245 3.80 19.19 -17.11
CA ALA A 245 2.82 19.95 -17.93
C ALA A 245 2.79 19.60 -19.42
N GLY A 246 3.84 18.95 -19.93
CA GLY A 246 3.93 18.42 -21.29
C GLY A 246 3.57 16.93 -21.42
N LEU A 247 3.14 16.27 -20.36
CA LEU A 247 2.70 14.89 -20.38
C LEU A 247 1.19 14.80 -20.61
N ARG A 248 0.75 13.69 -21.21
CA ARG A 248 -0.65 13.31 -21.33
C ARG A 248 -0.80 11.84 -20.95
N TYR A 249 -1.70 11.57 -20.02
CA TYR A 249 -2.07 10.22 -19.62
C TYR A 249 -3.27 9.76 -20.45
N GLU A 250 -3.20 8.56 -21.00
CA GLU A 250 -4.25 7.96 -21.83
C GLU A 250 -4.53 6.52 -21.37
N GLN A 251 -5.80 6.12 -21.46
CA GLN A 251 -6.25 4.75 -21.24
C GLN A 251 -6.56 4.08 -22.58
N HIS A 252 -5.85 3.00 -22.89
CA HIS A 252 -6.00 2.20 -24.11
C HIS A 252 -6.51 0.79 -23.76
N GLU A 253 -6.83 0.01 -24.77
CA GLU A 253 -7.00 -1.44 -24.61
C GLU A 253 -5.64 -2.08 -24.28
N ALA A 254 -5.65 -3.06 -23.38
CA ALA A 254 -4.48 -3.86 -23.08
C ALA A 254 -3.99 -4.61 -24.34
N GLU A 255 -2.69 -4.53 -24.62
CA GLU A 255 -2.05 -5.22 -25.76
C GLU A 255 -1.66 -6.68 -25.44
N GLY A 256 -1.70 -7.07 -24.16
CA GLY A 256 -1.37 -8.43 -23.72
C GLY A 256 -1.24 -8.58 -22.20
N PRO A 257 -0.85 -9.77 -21.70
CA PRO A 257 -0.63 -9.99 -20.28
C PRO A 257 0.41 -9.02 -19.71
N GLY A 258 0.13 -8.43 -18.55
CA GLY A 258 1.02 -7.43 -17.95
C GLY A 258 0.79 -5.99 -18.44
N ASP A 259 -0.04 -5.78 -19.46
CA ASP A 259 -0.43 -4.45 -19.92
C ASP A 259 -1.78 -4.05 -19.34
N THR A 260 -1.81 -2.94 -18.62
CA THR A 260 -3.01 -2.36 -18.00
C THR A 260 -3.75 -1.42 -18.97
N GLY A 261 -3.18 -1.17 -20.16
CA GLY A 261 -3.66 -0.18 -21.11
C GLY A 261 -3.24 1.26 -20.78
N GLU A 262 -2.60 1.51 -19.64
CA GLU A 262 -2.13 2.84 -19.25
C GLU A 262 -0.97 3.31 -20.15
N ARG A 263 -1.05 4.55 -20.63
CA ARG A 263 -0.02 5.18 -21.48
C ARG A 263 0.27 6.60 -21.01
N VAL A 264 1.55 6.98 -20.99
CA VAL A 264 1.97 8.37 -20.79
C VAL A 264 2.73 8.84 -22.00
N PHE A 265 2.23 9.88 -22.67
CA PHE A 265 2.84 10.50 -23.83
C PHE A 265 3.47 11.85 -23.47
N ASP A 266 4.65 12.14 -24.01
CA ASP A 266 5.23 13.47 -24.03
C ASP A 266 4.72 14.24 -25.27
N THR A 267 3.79 15.17 -25.03
CA THR A 267 3.16 15.99 -26.07
C THR A 267 4.00 17.20 -26.49
N ARG A 268 5.20 17.38 -25.92
CA ARG A 268 6.16 18.41 -26.38
C ARG A 268 6.85 17.99 -27.68
N LYS A 269 6.80 16.70 -28.01
CA LYS A 269 7.32 16.12 -29.26
C LYS A 269 6.21 16.04 -30.32
N ASN A 270 6.59 16.07 -31.60
CA ASN A 270 5.67 15.92 -32.72
C ASN A 270 6.22 14.88 -33.74
N PRO A 271 5.63 13.67 -33.82
CA PRO A 271 4.45 13.21 -33.07
C PRO A 271 4.72 13.06 -31.56
N PRO A 272 3.69 13.05 -30.70
CA PRO A 272 3.84 12.72 -29.28
C PRO A 272 4.56 11.38 -29.10
N GLU A 273 5.45 11.32 -28.12
CA GLU A 273 6.26 10.13 -27.86
C GLU A 273 5.75 9.38 -26.63
N LEU A 274 5.62 8.07 -26.71
CA LEU A 274 5.29 7.24 -25.55
C LEU A 274 6.50 7.20 -24.59
N VAL A 275 6.33 7.71 -23.38
CA VAL A 275 7.38 7.77 -22.34
C VAL A 275 7.09 6.89 -21.14
N GLY A 276 5.88 6.34 -21.00
CA GLY A 276 5.53 5.42 -19.92
C GLY A 276 4.40 4.46 -20.32
N LYS A 277 4.44 3.24 -19.78
CA LYS A 277 3.36 2.24 -19.82
C LYS A 277 3.14 1.73 -18.38
N ASN A 278 1.90 1.47 -17.99
CA ASN A 278 1.54 0.97 -16.65
C ASN A 278 2.10 1.84 -15.51
N ASP A 279 2.26 3.14 -15.73
CA ASP A 279 2.82 4.04 -14.73
C ASP A 279 2.32 5.46 -15.04
N PRO A 280 1.29 5.95 -14.33
CA PRO A 280 0.79 7.31 -14.49
C PRO A 280 1.72 8.34 -13.85
N ARG A 281 2.92 7.97 -13.37
CA ARG A 281 3.94 8.86 -12.80
C ARG A 281 3.35 9.80 -11.75
N LEU A 282 2.51 9.23 -10.90
CA LEU A 282 1.87 9.91 -9.77
C LEU A 282 2.72 9.74 -8.52
N PHE A 283 2.77 10.79 -7.71
CA PHE A 283 3.39 10.79 -6.41
C PHE A 283 2.31 10.80 -5.32
N LYS A 284 2.68 10.36 -4.11
CA LYS A 284 1.75 10.39 -2.96
C LYS A 284 1.30 11.83 -2.64
N SER A 285 2.14 12.83 -2.94
CA SER A 285 1.85 14.26 -2.79
C SER A 285 0.69 14.75 -3.67
N ASP A 286 0.46 14.11 -4.82
CA ASP A 286 -0.50 14.57 -5.83
C ASP A 286 -1.96 14.50 -5.36
N LYS A 287 -2.25 13.77 -4.28
CA LYS A 287 -3.60 13.62 -3.73
C LYS A 287 -4.22 14.96 -3.33
N SER A 288 -3.47 15.79 -2.60
CA SER A 288 -3.96 17.12 -2.17
C SER A 288 -4.21 18.03 -3.37
N LEU A 289 -3.29 18.01 -4.35
CA LEU A 289 -3.43 18.80 -5.57
C LEU A 289 -4.66 18.37 -6.38
N ALA A 290 -4.82 17.07 -6.65
CA ALA A 290 -6.00 16.56 -7.37
C ALA A 290 -7.30 16.91 -6.66
N TYR A 291 -7.37 16.71 -5.34
CA TYR A 291 -8.57 17.06 -4.58
C TYR A 291 -8.91 18.56 -4.74
N LYS A 292 -7.90 19.42 -4.63
CA LYS A 292 -8.04 20.87 -4.76
C LYS A 292 -8.49 21.30 -6.15
N LEU A 293 -7.90 20.74 -7.20
CA LEU A 293 -8.26 21.07 -8.59
C LEU A 293 -9.69 20.62 -8.93
N ILE A 294 -10.14 19.50 -8.37
CA ILE A 294 -11.48 18.94 -8.63
C ILE A 294 -12.57 19.67 -7.82
N THR A 295 -12.32 19.94 -6.55
CA THR A 295 -13.34 20.47 -5.63
C THR A 295 -13.26 21.99 -5.44
N GLY A 296 -12.09 22.59 -5.67
CA GLY A 296 -11.74 23.94 -5.24
C GLY A 296 -11.44 24.06 -3.74
N HIS A 297 -11.54 22.97 -2.98
CA HIS A 297 -11.30 22.95 -1.55
C HIS A 297 -9.96 22.33 -1.20
N ASP A 298 -9.41 22.73 -0.06
CA ASP A 298 -8.18 22.16 0.43
C ASP A 298 -8.43 20.84 1.19
N ALA A 299 -7.54 19.86 1.00
CA ALA A 299 -7.53 18.60 1.73
C ALA A 299 -6.17 18.29 2.34
N GLU A 300 -5.28 19.29 2.46
CA GLU A 300 -3.94 19.17 3.03
C GLU A 300 -3.91 18.36 4.34
N ARG A 301 -4.81 18.65 5.30
CA ARG A 301 -4.85 17.95 6.59
C ARG A 301 -5.29 16.49 6.50
N ALA A 302 -6.03 16.14 5.45
CA ALA A 302 -6.58 14.82 5.24
C ALA A 302 -5.72 13.98 4.30
N ASN A 303 -4.61 14.49 3.77
CA ASN A 303 -3.59 13.72 3.08
C ASN A 303 -2.52 13.34 4.11
N LEU A 304 -2.44 12.05 4.47
CA LEU A 304 -1.59 11.56 5.54
C LEU A 304 -0.41 10.76 4.99
N GLY A 305 0.75 10.92 5.63
CA GLY A 305 1.96 10.18 5.33
C GLY A 305 2.95 10.20 6.50
N ILE A 306 3.90 9.26 6.49
CA ILE A 306 4.95 9.21 7.50
C ILE A 306 5.93 10.37 7.31
N SER A 307 6.29 11.05 8.40
CA SER A 307 7.26 12.15 8.40
C SER A 307 8.63 11.70 7.90
N GLY A 308 9.25 12.50 7.03
CA GLY A 308 10.57 12.21 6.46
C GLY A 308 10.56 11.61 5.06
N GLU A 309 9.40 11.16 4.56
CA GLU A 309 9.18 11.05 3.12
C GLU A 309 9.02 12.47 2.56
N THR A 310 9.88 12.86 1.62
CA THR A 310 10.06 14.25 1.12
C THR A 310 8.83 14.86 0.43
N ASP A 311 7.75 14.10 0.33
CA ASP A 311 6.63 14.38 -0.56
C ASP A 311 5.33 14.68 0.20
N PHE A 312 5.33 14.72 1.54
CA PHE A 312 4.15 15.09 2.31
C PHE A 312 4.33 16.46 2.94
N GLU A 313 3.70 17.49 2.35
CA GLU A 313 3.73 18.83 2.94
C GLU A 313 2.79 18.96 4.17
N HIS A 314 1.83 18.04 4.34
CA HIS A 314 0.76 18.16 5.32
C HIS A 314 0.32 16.80 5.86
N GLY A 315 -0.16 16.75 7.11
CA GLY A 315 -0.65 15.52 7.76
C GLY A 315 0.44 14.53 8.21
N GLU A 316 1.67 14.99 8.40
CA GLU A 316 2.78 14.14 8.84
C GLU A 316 2.55 13.58 10.25
N PHE A 317 2.81 12.29 10.41
CA PHE A 317 2.91 11.62 11.70
C PHE A 317 4.24 10.88 11.82
N LYS A 318 4.74 10.73 13.06
CA LYS A 318 5.99 10.01 13.34
C LYS A 318 5.76 8.71 14.06
N THR A 319 4.73 8.64 14.89
CA THR A 319 4.42 7.49 15.74
C THR A 319 2.98 7.03 15.53
N GLU A 320 2.66 5.84 16.07
CA GLU A 320 1.29 5.31 16.11
C GLU A 320 0.34 6.28 16.83
N GLU A 321 0.79 6.85 17.96
CA GLU A 321 0.02 7.79 18.76
C GLU A 321 -0.26 9.10 18.01
N ASP A 322 0.73 9.60 17.25
CA ASP A 322 0.54 10.77 16.39
C ASP A 322 -0.52 10.51 15.32
N LEU A 323 -0.47 9.35 14.66
CA LEU A 323 -1.47 8.98 13.67
C LEU A 323 -2.87 8.91 14.31
N GLY A 324 -3.01 8.23 15.45
CA GLY A 324 -4.28 8.14 16.17
C GLY A 324 -4.82 9.52 16.56
N ARG A 325 -3.97 10.41 17.08
CA ARG A 325 -4.36 11.79 17.43
C ARG A 325 -4.82 12.59 16.21
N ILE A 326 -4.14 12.46 15.07
CA ILE A 326 -4.54 13.13 13.82
C ILE A 326 -5.89 12.61 13.34
N LEU A 327 -6.10 11.29 13.35
CA LEU A 327 -7.38 10.69 12.94
C LEU A 327 -8.53 11.15 13.86
N LEU A 328 -8.30 11.29 15.16
CA LEU A 328 -9.29 11.86 16.09
C LEU A 328 -9.58 13.33 15.81
N ASP A 329 -8.56 14.15 15.53
CA ASP A 329 -8.74 15.57 15.17
C ASP A 329 -9.57 15.70 13.88
N LEU A 330 -9.25 14.90 12.85
CA LEU A 330 -10.01 14.87 11.59
C LEU A 330 -11.46 14.42 11.80
N LYS A 331 -11.68 13.38 12.62
CA LYS A 331 -13.02 12.90 12.97
C LYS A 331 -13.83 13.97 13.69
N ALA A 332 -13.23 14.60 14.71
CA ALA A 332 -13.88 15.64 15.51
C ALA A 332 -14.26 16.90 14.71
N ARG A 333 -13.58 17.15 13.59
CA ARG A 333 -13.86 18.25 12.67
C ARG A 333 -14.80 17.87 11.53
N GLY A 334 -15.20 16.61 11.43
CA GLY A 334 -15.91 16.10 10.27
C GLY A 334 -15.11 16.23 8.98
N GLU A 335 -13.78 16.06 9.05
CA GLU A 335 -12.84 16.13 7.91
C GLU A 335 -12.46 14.76 7.35
N LEU A 336 -12.84 13.64 7.98
CA LEU A 336 -12.74 12.30 7.39
C LEU A 336 -13.66 12.18 6.16
N PRO A 337 -13.34 11.33 5.16
CA PRO A 337 -12.29 10.30 5.16
C PRO A 337 -10.87 10.79 4.80
N ALA A 338 -9.83 10.39 5.51
CA ALA A 338 -8.45 10.76 5.18
C ALA A 338 -7.85 9.87 4.08
N MET A 339 -7.00 10.41 3.21
CA MET A 339 -6.23 9.67 2.21
C MET A 339 -4.83 9.38 2.76
N LEU A 340 -4.49 8.11 3.00
CA LEU A 340 -3.25 7.69 3.65
C LEU A 340 -2.37 6.95 2.65
N GLY A 341 -1.10 7.37 2.56
CA GLY A 341 -0.06 6.61 1.86
C GLY A 341 0.49 5.50 2.74
N ILE A 342 0.61 4.28 2.20
CA ILE A 342 1.19 3.11 2.87
C ILE A 342 2.24 2.44 1.99
N ASN A 343 2.93 1.45 2.54
CA ASN A 343 3.68 0.44 1.83
C ASN A 343 2.87 -0.86 1.79
N ALA A 344 2.44 -1.27 0.60
CA ALA A 344 1.62 -2.47 0.41
C ALA A 344 2.40 -3.78 0.64
N GLY A 345 3.73 -3.72 0.77
CA GLY A 345 4.58 -4.84 1.18
C GLY A 345 4.38 -5.27 2.64
N ASN A 346 3.62 -4.48 3.43
CA ASN A 346 3.35 -4.75 4.83
C ASN A 346 1.95 -5.32 5.07
N GLU A 347 1.84 -6.23 6.03
CA GLU A 347 0.54 -6.73 6.50
C GLU A 347 -0.27 -5.64 7.21
N PRO A 348 -1.61 -5.62 7.05
CA PRO A 348 -2.44 -6.64 6.41
C PRO A 348 -2.56 -6.50 4.88
N PHE A 349 -2.09 -5.39 4.32
CA PHE A 349 -2.30 -5.05 2.91
C PHE A 349 -1.46 -5.92 1.95
N TYR A 350 -0.37 -6.50 2.44
CA TYR A 350 0.38 -7.51 1.68
C TYR A 350 -0.50 -8.71 1.33
N SER A 351 -1.24 -9.25 2.30
CA SER A 351 -2.19 -10.35 2.07
C SER A 351 -3.42 -9.93 1.25
N ASP A 352 -3.72 -8.63 1.17
CA ASP A 352 -4.81 -8.13 0.36
C ASP A 352 -4.49 -8.15 -1.13
N GLN A 353 -3.22 -8.11 -1.52
CA GLN A 353 -2.81 -8.17 -2.93
C GLN A 353 -3.33 -9.47 -3.58
N SER A 354 -4.13 -9.34 -4.64
CA SER A 354 -4.56 -10.49 -5.42
C SER A 354 -3.37 -11.07 -6.21
N ALA A 355 -3.39 -12.36 -6.51
CA ALA A 355 -2.31 -13.05 -7.24
C ALA A 355 -2.09 -12.54 -8.70
N GLY A 356 -2.82 -11.50 -9.11
CA GLY A 356 -2.65 -10.81 -10.39
C GLY A 356 -2.51 -9.28 -10.27
N SER A 357 -2.51 -8.72 -9.06
CA SER A 357 -2.26 -7.29 -8.85
C SER A 357 -0.82 -7.01 -9.26
N PHE A 358 -0.66 -6.35 -10.41
CA PHE A 358 0.62 -6.10 -11.09
C PHE A 358 1.71 -5.73 -10.11
N ASN A 359 2.66 -6.65 -9.87
CA ASN A 359 3.96 -6.47 -9.20
C ASN A 359 4.11 -5.18 -8.39
N LEU A 360 3.20 -4.91 -7.46
CA LEU A 360 3.43 -3.80 -6.55
C LEU A 360 4.60 -4.16 -5.65
N GLY A 361 4.86 -5.46 -5.42
CA GLY A 361 6.14 -6.11 -5.05
C GLY A 361 6.77 -5.70 -3.71
N ASP A 362 6.75 -4.40 -3.45
CA ASP A 362 7.51 -3.62 -2.48
C ASP A 362 6.81 -2.24 -2.22
N GLY A 363 5.68 -1.98 -2.89
CA GLY A 363 5.36 -0.67 -3.46
C GLY A 363 4.39 0.20 -2.65
N GLY A 364 4.53 1.51 -2.85
CA GLY A 364 3.64 2.51 -2.28
C GLY A 364 2.20 2.32 -2.76
N HIS A 365 1.25 2.41 -1.84
CA HIS A 365 -0.19 2.39 -2.13
C HIS A 365 -0.88 3.55 -1.42
N ALA A 366 -2.06 3.92 -1.90
CA ALA A 366 -2.90 4.94 -1.29
C ALA A 366 -4.25 4.31 -0.93
N LEU A 367 -4.74 4.61 0.27
CA LEU A 367 -5.99 4.09 0.80
C LEU A 367 -6.76 5.16 1.54
N THR A 368 -8.05 4.91 1.80
CA THR A 368 -8.94 5.90 2.40
C THR A 368 -9.36 5.46 3.81
N VAL A 369 -8.94 6.19 4.83
CA VAL A 369 -9.33 5.99 6.23
C VAL A 369 -10.69 6.63 6.48
N LEU A 370 -11.71 5.80 6.69
CA LEU A 370 -13.10 6.24 6.84
C LEU A 370 -13.43 6.65 8.27
N ASP A 371 -12.88 5.95 9.26
CA ASP A 371 -13.22 6.11 10.66
C ASP A 371 -12.10 5.58 11.56
N TYR A 372 -12.03 6.12 12.78
CA TYR A 372 -11.16 5.64 13.85
C TYR A 372 -11.92 5.62 15.18
N ASP A 373 -11.87 4.48 15.85
CA ASP A 373 -12.44 4.28 17.18
C ASP A 373 -11.29 4.21 18.22
N PRO A 374 -11.15 5.23 19.09
CA PRO A 374 -10.08 5.25 20.10
C PRO A 374 -10.30 4.25 21.23
N ASP A 375 -11.53 3.82 21.49
CA ASP A 375 -11.84 2.89 22.59
C ASP A 375 -11.39 1.48 22.23
N THR A 376 -11.56 1.10 20.96
CA THR A 376 -11.12 -0.21 20.46
C THR A 376 -9.75 -0.17 19.77
N GLY A 377 -9.25 1.02 19.44
CA GLY A 377 -8.03 1.20 18.64
C GLY A 377 -8.18 0.71 17.19
N MET A 378 -9.40 0.71 16.65
CA MET A 378 -9.71 0.11 15.34
C MET A 378 -9.97 1.18 14.28
N VAL A 379 -9.49 0.93 13.06
CA VAL A 379 -9.54 1.84 11.92
C VAL A 379 -10.33 1.17 10.80
N LYS A 380 -11.29 1.91 10.24
CA LYS A 380 -12.01 1.50 9.02
C LYS A 380 -11.28 2.03 7.81
N VAL A 381 -10.91 1.14 6.89
CA VAL A 381 -10.18 1.48 5.67
C VAL A 381 -10.93 0.97 4.45
N ASP A 382 -11.11 1.86 3.48
CA ASP A 382 -11.55 1.56 2.13
C ASP A 382 -10.29 1.38 1.26
N ASN A 383 -10.13 0.18 0.71
CA ASN A 383 -9.00 -0.25 -0.08
C ASN A 383 -9.43 -0.38 -1.54
N GLN A 384 -8.76 0.32 -2.45
CA GLN A 384 -9.20 0.47 -3.84
C GLN A 384 -8.96 -0.79 -4.72
N TRP A 385 -8.92 -1.98 -4.12
CA TRP A 385 -8.69 -3.29 -4.75
C TRP A 385 -9.90 -4.23 -4.65
N GLY A 386 -11.08 -3.70 -4.37
CA GLY A 386 -12.31 -4.44 -4.28
C GLY A 386 -12.81 -4.59 -2.84
N LYS A 387 -14.13 -4.72 -2.72
CA LYS A 387 -14.83 -4.82 -1.45
C LYS A 387 -14.30 -5.92 -0.52
N SER A 388 -13.89 -7.07 -1.05
CA SER A 388 -13.31 -8.16 -0.23
C SER A 388 -11.95 -7.81 0.40
N LYS A 389 -11.32 -6.73 -0.06
CA LYS A 389 -10.04 -6.18 0.44
C LYS A 389 -10.24 -4.95 1.31
N ASP A 390 -11.47 -4.47 1.44
CA ASP A 390 -11.83 -3.43 2.38
C ASP A 390 -11.73 -3.92 3.82
N HIS A 391 -11.27 -3.02 4.68
CA HIS A 391 -11.31 -3.18 6.14
C HIS A 391 -12.41 -2.29 6.74
N ILE A 392 -13.56 -2.18 6.07
CA ILE A 392 -14.72 -1.40 6.53
C ILE A 392 -15.56 -2.24 7.52
N ASP A 393 -15.99 -3.42 7.07
CA ASP A 393 -16.80 -4.37 7.86
C ASP A 393 -15.92 -5.21 8.81
N LYS A 394 -14.62 -5.26 8.54
CA LYS A 394 -13.59 -5.87 9.37
C LYS A 394 -12.49 -4.83 9.62
N PRO A 395 -12.74 -3.87 10.53
CA PRO A 395 -11.74 -2.87 10.89
C PRO A 395 -10.43 -3.55 11.31
N ILE A 396 -9.32 -2.85 11.11
CA ILE A 396 -7.97 -3.31 11.49
C ILE A 396 -7.40 -2.41 12.58
N SER A 397 -6.37 -2.87 13.29
CA SER A 397 -5.81 -2.09 14.39
C SER A 397 -5.08 -0.83 13.88
N LEU A 398 -5.10 0.25 14.65
CA LEU A 398 -4.28 1.45 14.37
C LEU A 398 -2.80 1.09 14.22
N ARG A 399 -2.31 0.19 15.07
CA ARG A 399 -0.97 -0.40 14.99
C ARG A 399 -0.67 -1.01 13.61
N ASP A 400 -1.59 -1.79 13.06
CA ASP A 400 -1.41 -2.40 11.74
C ASP A 400 -1.40 -1.36 10.62
N VAL A 401 -2.27 -0.34 10.71
CA VAL A 401 -2.28 0.78 9.77
C VAL A 401 -0.97 1.57 9.86
N TYR A 402 -0.50 1.91 11.06
CA TYR A 402 0.76 2.62 11.24
C TYR A 402 1.95 1.78 10.75
N ALA A 403 2.02 0.50 11.12
CA ALA A 403 3.08 -0.39 10.64
C ALA A 403 3.12 -0.47 9.11
N ALA A 404 1.96 -0.45 8.45
CA ALA A 404 1.89 -0.45 7.00
C ALA A 404 2.48 0.81 6.36
N THR A 405 2.59 1.91 7.10
CA THR A 405 3.19 3.17 6.60
C THR A 405 4.71 3.20 6.66
N LEU A 406 5.33 2.22 7.35
CA LEU A 406 6.77 2.13 7.51
C LEU A 406 7.43 1.38 6.34
N ASP A 407 8.74 1.53 6.17
CA ASP A 407 9.50 0.60 5.33
C ASP A 407 9.36 -0.83 5.89
N PRO A 408 9.40 -1.90 5.07
CA PRO A 408 9.05 -3.23 5.58
C PRO A 408 9.98 -3.76 6.69
N SER A 409 11.25 -3.38 6.66
CA SER A 409 12.20 -3.66 7.75
C SER A 409 11.78 -2.98 9.06
N GLN A 410 11.40 -1.71 8.99
CA GLN A 410 10.91 -0.92 10.13
C GLN A 410 9.55 -1.43 10.63
N ALA A 411 8.62 -1.74 9.73
CA ALA A 411 7.31 -2.31 10.04
C ALA A 411 7.46 -3.60 10.85
N TRP A 412 8.37 -4.47 10.41
CA TRP A 412 8.71 -5.69 11.11
C TRP A 412 9.30 -5.41 12.50
N GLU A 413 10.36 -4.58 12.59
CA GLU A 413 10.97 -4.21 13.87
C GLU A 413 9.96 -3.63 14.84
N TYR A 414 9.06 -2.77 14.36
CA TYR A 414 8.00 -2.14 15.14
C TYR A 414 6.96 -3.16 15.65
N LYS A 415 6.42 -4.03 14.78
CA LYS A 415 5.45 -5.07 15.21
C LYS A 415 6.08 -6.03 16.22
N LEU A 416 7.36 -6.28 16.07
CA LEU A 416 8.08 -7.27 16.85
C LEU A 416 8.62 -6.74 18.16
N GLY A 417 9.15 -5.52 18.19
CA GLY A 417 9.46 -4.82 19.44
C GLY A 417 8.25 -4.82 20.35
N ASN A 418 7.08 -4.46 19.80
CA ASN A 418 5.81 -4.52 20.52
C ASN A 418 5.41 -5.92 21.01
N THR A 419 5.56 -6.95 20.17
CA THR A 419 5.22 -8.33 20.55
C THR A 419 6.16 -8.83 21.64
N ILE A 420 7.45 -8.53 21.52
CA ILE A 420 8.45 -9.01 22.45
C ILE A 420 8.40 -8.24 23.78
N ASP A 421 8.17 -6.93 23.75
CA ASP A 421 8.01 -6.14 24.97
C ASP A 421 6.79 -6.61 25.78
N ARG A 422 5.72 -7.03 25.08
CA ARG A 422 4.54 -7.63 25.70
C ARG A 422 4.79 -9.04 26.22
N ASP A 423 5.37 -9.92 25.40
CA ASP A 423 5.43 -11.36 25.67
C ASP A 423 6.71 -11.78 26.44
N TYR A 424 7.75 -10.94 26.41
CA TYR A 424 9.06 -11.21 26.99
C TYR A 424 9.71 -9.95 27.60
N PRO A 425 9.04 -9.29 28.58
CA PRO A 425 9.54 -8.05 29.17
C PRO A 425 10.93 -8.19 29.82
N ASP A 426 11.30 -9.40 30.25
CA ASP A 426 12.54 -9.69 30.99
C ASP A 426 13.77 -9.99 30.10
N LEU A 427 13.62 -10.13 28.77
CA LEU A 427 14.75 -10.45 27.88
C LEU A 427 15.62 -9.22 27.62
N SER A 428 16.93 -9.38 27.47
CA SER A 428 17.79 -8.29 26.97
C SER A 428 17.51 -8.01 25.48
N LEU A 429 17.73 -6.77 25.02
CA LEU A 429 17.52 -6.38 23.61
C LEU A 429 18.16 -7.34 22.59
N TYR A 430 19.35 -7.86 22.92
CA TYR A 430 20.06 -8.83 22.08
C TYR A 430 19.39 -10.22 22.06
N GLN A 431 18.93 -10.73 23.22
CA GLN A 431 18.17 -11.99 23.27
C GLN A 431 16.83 -11.87 22.56
N ARG A 432 16.22 -10.68 22.63
CA ARG A 432 15.03 -10.32 21.86
C ARG A 432 15.32 -10.44 20.37
N GLN A 433 16.36 -9.78 19.86
CA GLN A 433 16.82 -9.85 18.46
C GLN A 433 17.14 -11.27 17.97
N LEU A 434 17.75 -12.13 18.78
CA LEU A 434 18.01 -13.52 18.36
C LEU A 434 16.72 -14.33 18.18
N LYS A 435 15.73 -14.14 19.05
CA LYS A 435 14.40 -14.76 18.86
C LYS A 435 13.71 -14.25 17.60
N VAL A 436 13.85 -12.97 17.28
CA VAL A 436 13.36 -12.36 16.03
C VAL A 436 13.91 -13.08 14.82
N TYR A 437 15.23 -13.20 14.71
CA TYR A 437 15.86 -13.82 13.56
C TYR A 437 15.44 -15.28 13.42
N SER A 438 15.33 -16.01 14.52
CA SER A 438 14.83 -17.39 14.48
C SER A 438 13.39 -17.50 13.96
N SER A 439 12.48 -16.58 14.34
CA SER A 439 11.09 -16.60 13.86
C SER A 439 10.94 -16.30 12.36
N ARG A 440 11.84 -15.49 11.76
CA ARG A 440 11.85 -15.24 10.31
C ARG A 440 12.31 -16.48 9.51
N LEU A 441 13.21 -17.27 10.08
CA LEU A 441 13.68 -18.52 9.46
C LEU A 441 12.59 -19.61 9.47
N ASP A 442 11.73 -19.58 10.49
CA ASP A 442 10.59 -20.50 10.61
C ASP A 442 9.36 -20.06 9.79
N ALA A 443 9.30 -18.79 9.38
CA ALA A 443 8.25 -18.28 8.50
C ALA A 443 8.41 -18.76 7.05
N SER A 444 7.35 -18.59 6.24
CA SER A 444 7.16 -19.15 4.90
C SER A 444 8.38 -19.04 3.95
N PRO A 445 8.49 -19.86 2.90
CA PRO A 445 9.58 -19.77 1.91
C PRO A 445 9.83 -18.35 1.37
N LYS A 446 8.78 -17.56 1.14
CA LYS A 446 8.89 -16.15 0.69
C LYS A 446 9.51 -15.23 1.74
N SER A 447 9.27 -15.50 3.02
CA SER A 447 9.87 -14.76 4.15
C SER A 447 11.37 -15.04 4.27
N ARG A 448 11.82 -16.23 3.85
CA ARG A 448 13.24 -16.59 3.77
C ARG A 448 13.95 -15.88 2.62
N ASP A 449 13.31 -15.83 1.45
CA ASP A 449 13.86 -15.12 0.27
C ASP A 449 14.03 -13.62 0.56
N TYR A 450 13.03 -13.01 1.21
CA TYR A 450 13.09 -11.61 1.65
C TYR A 450 14.19 -11.36 2.70
N LEU A 451 14.35 -12.27 3.66
CA LEU A 451 15.41 -12.19 4.67
C LEU A 451 16.80 -12.28 4.02
N GLY A 452 16.97 -13.14 3.01
CA GLY A 452 18.22 -13.22 2.24
C GLY A 452 18.58 -11.86 1.61
N PHE A 453 17.62 -11.25 0.90
CA PHE A 453 17.80 -9.94 0.27
C PHE A 453 18.15 -8.82 1.29
N GLU A 454 17.44 -8.78 2.42
CA GLU A 454 17.62 -7.75 3.45
C GLU A 454 18.93 -7.90 4.25
N VAL A 455 19.31 -9.14 4.60
CA VAL A 455 20.61 -9.45 5.21
C VAL A 455 21.73 -9.01 4.26
N GLY A 456 21.56 -9.26 2.97
CA GLY A 456 22.46 -8.78 1.94
C GLY A 456 22.65 -7.27 1.84
N GLN A 457 21.53 -6.53 1.80
CA GLN A 457 21.53 -5.06 1.79
C GLN A 457 22.20 -4.48 3.03
N ASN A 458 21.92 -5.05 4.21
CA ASN A 458 22.50 -4.60 5.47
C ASN A 458 24.00 -4.96 5.58
N MET A 459 24.41 -6.15 5.11
CA MET A 459 25.82 -6.51 5.03
C MET A 459 26.60 -5.59 4.06
N SER A 460 26.01 -5.21 2.93
CA SER A 460 26.59 -4.24 1.99
C SER A 460 26.72 -2.83 2.58
N ARG A 461 25.77 -2.41 3.43
CA ARG A 461 25.82 -1.14 4.18
C ARG A 461 26.91 -1.15 5.28
N VAL A 462 27.10 -2.27 5.97
CA VAL A 462 28.21 -2.43 6.92
C VAL A 462 29.55 -2.40 6.17
N ASP A 463 29.67 -3.07 5.03
CA ASP A 463 30.87 -3.07 4.19
C ASP A 463 31.22 -1.67 3.64
N SER A 464 30.23 -0.86 3.30
CA SER A 464 30.44 0.52 2.82
C SER A 464 30.74 1.52 3.95
N GLY A 465 30.35 1.22 5.19
CA GLY A 465 30.74 1.96 6.40
C GLY A 465 32.20 1.75 6.85
N ARG A 466 32.91 0.74 6.33
CA ARG A 466 34.30 0.37 6.68
C ARG A 466 35.39 1.36 6.26
N ARG A 467 35.05 2.57 5.83
CA ARG A 467 36.04 3.55 5.31
C ARG A 467 36.78 4.35 6.38
N GLN A 468 36.53 4.14 7.68
CA GLN A 468 37.05 5.03 8.72
C GLN A 468 37.87 4.39 9.88
N ASN A 469 37.97 3.06 10.00
CA ASN A 469 38.74 2.42 11.08
C ASN A 469 39.67 1.28 10.58
N ASP A 470 40.58 0.83 11.46
CA ASP A 470 41.57 -0.24 11.24
C ASP A 470 40.88 -1.56 10.83
N PRO A 471 41.01 -2.00 9.56
CA PRO A 471 40.23 -3.11 9.01
C PRO A 471 40.48 -4.48 9.68
N GLU A 472 41.64 -4.68 10.32
CA GLU A 472 41.97 -5.97 10.95
C GLU A 472 41.31 -6.13 12.32
N GLN A 473 41.31 -5.09 13.17
CA GLN A 473 40.70 -5.18 14.50
C GLN A 473 39.16 -5.26 14.44
N ASP A 474 38.55 -4.55 13.48
CA ASP A 474 37.09 -4.62 13.29
C ASP A 474 36.66 -5.96 12.68
N ARG A 475 37.53 -6.61 11.89
CA ARG A 475 37.30 -7.97 11.36
C ARG A 475 37.32 -9.01 12.49
N ASP A 476 38.39 -9.04 13.28
CA ASP A 476 38.54 -10.03 14.36
C ASP A 476 37.42 -9.88 15.41
N ARG A 477 36.98 -8.64 15.68
CA ARG A 477 35.86 -8.37 16.58
C ARG A 477 34.51 -8.82 16.00
N THR A 478 34.30 -8.63 14.71
CA THR A 478 33.06 -9.06 14.04
C THR A 478 32.99 -10.57 13.93
N ASP A 479 34.10 -11.23 13.58
CA ASP A 479 34.19 -12.69 13.53
C ASP A 479 33.98 -13.28 14.93
N ALA A 480 34.56 -12.69 15.98
CA ALA A 480 34.32 -13.11 17.37
C ALA A 480 32.86 -12.97 17.81
N LEU A 481 32.19 -11.85 17.47
CA LEU A 481 30.77 -11.64 17.78
C LEU A 481 29.86 -12.58 16.98
N MET A 482 30.23 -12.90 15.74
CA MET A 482 29.54 -13.90 14.92
C MET A 482 29.69 -15.30 15.50
N HIS A 483 30.90 -15.69 15.92
CA HIS A 483 31.13 -16.97 16.59
C HIS A 483 30.33 -17.08 17.89
N GLU A 484 30.33 -16.03 18.71
CA GLU A 484 29.55 -15.99 19.95
C GLU A 484 28.02 -16.04 19.69
N ALA A 485 27.56 -15.44 18.60
CA ALA A 485 26.16 -15.49 18.19
C ALA A 485 25.77 -16.88 17.66
N LEU A 486 26.60 -17.49 16.82
CA LEU A 486 26.39 -18.82 16.25
C LEU A 486 26.38 -19.89 17.35
N ASP A 487 27.28 -19.81 18.34
CA ASP A 487 27.36 -20.77 19.45
C ASP A 487 26.09 -20.79 20.34
N LYS A 488 25.24 -19.76 20.24
CA LYS A 488 23.96 -19.66 20.96
C LYS A 488 22.76 -20.17 20.16
N LEU A 489 22.95 -20.53 18.89
CA LEU A 489 21.93 -21.06 18.00
C LEU A 489 21.88 -22.59 18.05
N THR A 490 20.73 -23.18 17.74
CA THR A 490 20.66 -24.64 17.53
C THR A 490 21.42 -25.02 16.25
N PRO A 491 21.89 -26.28 16.12
CA PRO A 491 22.61 -26.72 14.93
C PRO A 491 21.87 -26.46 13.61
N GLU A 492 20.54 -26.57 13.58
CA GLU A 492 19.71 -26.28 12.41
C GLU A 492 19.72 -24.78 12.06
N GLN A 493 19.70 -23.90 13.06
CA GLN A 493 19.73 -22.45 12.91
C GLN A 493 21.13 -21.96 12.46
N GLN A 494 22.19 -22.59 12.96
CA GLN A 494 23.57 -22.36 12.49
C GLN A 494 23.71 -22.70 11.01
N LEU A 495 23.12 -23.82 10.56
CA LEU A 495 23.19 -24.28 9.16
C LEU A 495 22.52 -23.29 8.20
N VAL A 496 21.37 -22.73 8.59
CA VAL A 496 20.65 -21.73 7.79
C VAL A 496 21.40 -20.40 7.75
N ALA A 497 21.96 -19.96 8.88
CA ALA A 497 22.79 -18.75 8.94
C ALA A 497 24.06 -18.86 8.08
N LEU A 498 24.66 -20.05 7.99
CA LEU A 498 25.83 -20.34 7.15
C LEU A 498 25.48 -20.39 5.65
N ASN A 499 24.33 -20.96 5.28
CA ASN A 499 23.87 -21.02 3.88
C ASN A 499 23.61 -19.62 3.29
N VAL A 500 22.94 -18.74 4.03
CA VAL A 500 22.66 -17.35 3.61
C VAL A 500 23.95 -16.56 3.34
N ARG A 501 25.03 -16.84 4.09
CA ARG A 501 26.34 -16.18 3.91
C ARG A 501 27.09 -16.68 2.68
N LEU A 502 26.97 -17.98 2.36
CA LEU A 502 27.62 -18.58 1.19
C LEU A 502 26.99 -18.06 -0.11
N GLU A 503 25.67 -17.95 -0.20
CA GLU A 503 24.99 -17.39 -1.39
C GLU A 503 25.37 -15.93 -1.66
N TYR A 504 25.48 -15.11 -0.61
CA TYR A 504 25.83 -13.68 -0.77
C TYR A 504 27.29 -13.41 -1.14
N SER A 505 28.20 -14.33 -0.82
CA SER A 505 29.64 -14.15 -1.11
C SER A 505 30.00 -14.29 -2.59
N TYR A 506 29.11 -14.88 -3.41
CA TYR A 506 29.37 -15.16 -4.82
C TYR A 506 28.64 -14.22 -5.80
N ASP A 507 27.65 -13.44 -5.35
CA ASP A 507 26.78 -12.64 -6.23
C ASP A 507 27.18 -11.15 -6.37
N THR A 508 28.43 -10.80 -6.04
CA THR A 508 28.99 -9.47 -6.38
C THR A 508 29.81 -9.53 -7.68
N PRO A 509 29.34 -8.98 -8.81
CA PRO A 509 30.05 -9.02 -10.09
C PRO A 509 31.27 -8.09 -10.19
N ALA A 510 31.65 -7.39 -9.12
CA ALA A 510 32.48 -6.19 -9.19
C ALA A 510 33.99 -6.40 -8.93
N ASN A 511 34.52 -7.61 -8.85
CA ASN A 511 35.93 -7.83 -8.47
C ASN A 511 36.76 -8.77 -9.36
N SER A 512 36.30 -9.13 -10.56
CA SER A 512 37.01 -10.08 -11.42
C SER A 512 38.26 -9.53 -12.16
N GLU A 513 38.60 -8.24 -12.04
CA GLU A 513 39.68 -7.64 -12.84
C GLU A 513 40.86 -7.01 -12.07
N ARG A 514 41.02 -7.24 -10.75
CA ARG A 514 42.23 -6.80 -10.05
C ARG A 514 42.82 -7.88 -9.16
N HIS A 515 43.98 -8.40 -9.58
CA HIS A 515 44.87 -9.20 -8.73
C HIS A 515 45.25 -8.38 -7.49
N SER A 516 44.61 -8.72 -6.37
CA SER A 516 44.75 -8.10 -5.06
C SER A 516 45.12 -9.22 -4.06
N PRO A 517 45.83 -8.93 -2.95
CA PRO A 517 46.30 -9.94 -1.97
C PRO A 517 45.22 -10.83 -1.30
N TYR A 518 43.94 -10.64 -1.64
CA TYR A 518 42.78 -11.38 -1.14
C TYR A 518 42.70 -12.86 -1.58
N GLU A 519 43.40 -13.28 -2.64
CA GLU A 519 43.40 -14.70 -3.07
C GLU A 519 43.96 -15.65 -2.00
N SER A 520 44.86 -15.18 -1.13
CA SER A 520 45.47 -16.00 -0.08
C SER A 520 44.56 -16.21 1.15
N GLY A 521 43.62 -15.28 1.40
CA GLY A 521 42.63 -15.39 2.47
C GLY A 521 41.46 -16.28 2.06
N PHE A 522 40.94 -16.07 0.85
CA PHE A 522 39.83 -16.84 0.30
C PHE A 522 40.17 -18.33 0.16
N ARG A 523 41.43 -18.63 -0.18
CA ARG A 523 41.94 -20.00 -0.27
C ARG A 523 42.01 -20.69 1.10
N LYS A 524 42.40 -20.00 2.17
CA LYS A 524 42.46 -20.57 3.53
C LYS A 524 41.09 -20.80 4.14
N GLU A 525 40.13 -19.93 3.84
CA GLU A 525 38.74 -20.08 4.31
C GLU A 525 38.04 -21.23 3.58
N SER A 526 38.21 -21.32 2.26
CA SER A 526 37.72 -22.45 1.46
C SER A 526 38.39 -23.78 1.87
N GLU A 527 39.71 -23.78 2.12
CA GLU A 527 40.43 -24.95 2.63
C GLU A 527 39.90 -25.40 4.01
N PHE A 528 39.52 -24.47 4.90
CA PHE A 528 38.93 -24.78 6.21
C PHE A 528 37.55 -25.44 6.10
N TYR A 529 36.64 -24.88 5.28
CA TYR A 529 35.31 -25.47 5.07
C TYR A 529 35.39 -26.81 4.33
N ASN A 530 36.34 -26.96 3.41
CA ASN A 530 36.58 -28.21 2.68
C ASN A 530 37.19 -29.29 3.58
N ASP A 531 38.10 -28.95 4.50
CA ASP A 531 38.63 -29.91 5.48
C ASP A 531 37.57 -30.35 6.50
N ALA A 532 36.70 -29.44 6.96
CA ALA A 532 35.57 -29.78 7.82
C ALA A 532 34.57 -30.73 7.13
N PHE A 533 34.30 -30.48 5.85
CA PHE A 533 33.44 -31.32 5.01
C PHE A 533 34.08 -32.69 4.70
N LEU A 534 35.36 -32.74 4.32
CA LEU A 534 36.07 -33.99 4.03
C LEU A 534 36.33 -34.83 5.29
N LYS A 535 36.33 -34.22 6.47
CA LYS A 535 36.34 -34.92 7.75
C LYS A 535 34.99 -35.58 8.03
N ALA A 536 33.89 -34.85 7.87
CA ALA A 536 32.51 -35.37 7.96
C ALA A 536 32.22 -36.53 6.98
N VAL A 537 32.75 -36.46 5.75
CA VAL A 537 32.62 -37.55 4.76
C VAL A 537 33.40 -38.80 5.20
N ARG A 538 34.56 -38.66 5.86
CA ARG A 538 35.34 -39.80 6.38
C ARG A 538 34.68 -40.46 7.59
N GLU A 539 33.98 -39.68 8.43
CA GLU A 539 33.37 -40.15 9.67
C GLU A 539 32.02 -40.88 9.43
N THR A 540 31.38 -40.65 8.28
CA THR A 540 30.06 -41.23 7.92
C THR A 540 30.11 -42.50 7.08
N GLY A 541 31.31 -42.91 6.64
CA GLY A 541 31.51 -44.11 5.82
C GLY A 541 31.07 -43.99 4.35
N LEU A 542 30.66 -42.80 3.91
CA LEU A 542 30.42 -42.51 2.50
C LEU A 542 31.75 -42.58 1.75
N THR A 543 31.84 -43.47 0.75
CA THR A 543 33.07 -43.57 -0.03
C THR A 543 33.11 -42.47 -1.07
N LYS A 544 34.32 -42.03 -1.43
CA LYS A 544 34.53 -41.11 -2.55
C LYS A 544 33.84 -41.61 -3.85
N GLY A 545 33.76 -42.93 -4.03
CA GLY A 545 33.08 -43.54 -5.18
C GLY A 545 31.56 -43.36 -5.18
N ASP A 546 30.91 -43.27 -4.01
CA ASP A 546 29.46 -43.04 -3.90
C ASP A 546 29.09 -41.62 -4.31
N LEU A 547 29.89 -40.64 -3.87
CA LEU A 547 29.72 -39.24 -4.23
C LEU A 547 30.07 -38.97 -5.71
N GLU A 548 31.15 -39.58 -6.21
CA GLU A 548 31.53 -39.48 -7.62
C GLU A 548 30.50 -40.16 -8.55
N SER A 549 29.87 -41.27 -8.11
CA SER A 549 28.83 -41.95 -8.88
C SER A 549 27.55 -41.13 -8.99
N GLU A 550 27.12 -40.46 -7.92
CA GLU A 550 25.90 -39.65 -7.94
C GLU A 550 26.10 -38.33 -8.70
N LEU A 551 27.29 -37.72 -8.56
CA LEU A 551 27.69 -36.57 -9.37
C LEU A 551 27.77 -36.93 -10.86
N ALA A 552 28.28 -38.12 -11.21
CA ALA A 552 28.31 -38.59 -12.60
C ALA A 552 26.91 -38.83 -13.17
N LYS A 553 25.91 -39.22 -12.36
CA LYS A 553 24.51 -39.35 -12.82
C LYS A 553 23.88 -37.99 -13.12
N GLN A 554 24.15 -36.97 -12.32
CA GLN A 554 23.64 -35.60 -12.57
C GLN A 554 24.32 -34.94 -13.76
N LEU A 555 25.63 -35.10 -13.91
CA LEU A 555 26.36 -34.58 -15.06
C LEU A 555 26.02 -35.29 -16.39
N ALA A 556 25.47 -36.51 -16.33
CA ALA A 556 24.96 -37.21 -17.51
C ALA A 556 23.54 -36.77 -17.91
N SER A 557 22.80 -36.06 -17.04
CA SER A 557 21.47 -35.53 -17.32
C SER A 557 21.45 -34.10 -17.85
N GLU A 558 22.59 -33.42 -17.89
CA GLU A 558 22.71 -32.03 -18.35
C GLU A 558 23.84 -31.90 -19.39
N ASP A 559 23.56 -31.20 -20.49
CA ASP A 559 24.44 -31.09 -21.66
C ASP A 559 25.72 -30.31 -21.29
N ALA A 560 26.86 -30.98 -21.35
CA ALA A 560 28.08 -30.58 -20.63
C ALA A 560 29.01 -29.66 -21.44
N THR A 561 29.05 -28.38 -21.09
CA THR A 561 30.21 -27.50 -21.32
C THR A 561 30.55 -26.73 -20.04
N TYR A 562 31.34 -27.32 -19.14
CA TYR A 562 31.79 -26.60 -17.94
C TYR A 562 33.19 -27.01 -17.42
N ASN A 563 33.87 -26.01 -16.84
CA ASN A 563 35.32 -25.90 -16.55
C ASN A 563 35.79 -26.75 -15.33
N PRO A 564 37.03 -27.28 -15.30
CA PRO A 564 37.56 -28.12 -14.20
C PRO A 564 37.59 -27.53 -12.76
N THR A 565 37.43 -26.23 -12.52
CA THR A 565 37.40 -25.66 -11.14
C THR A 565 36.09 -25.90 -10.38
N THR A 566 35.06 -26.49 -11.01
CA THR A 566 33.70 -26.63 -10.45
C THR A 566 33.45 -27.96 -9.76
N LYS A 567 34.41 -28.89 -9.78
CA LYS A 567 34.22 -30.26 -9.31
C LYS A 567 34.03 -30.36 -7.79
N GLU A 568 34.65 -29.47 -7.02
CA GLU A 568 34.56 -29.43 -5.55
C GLU A 568 33.24 -28.77 -5.10
N THR A 569 32.81 -27.69 -5.76
CA THR A 569 31.53 -26.98 -5.49
C THR A 569 30.31 -27.84 -5.82
N LEU A 570 30.36 -28.58 -6.93
CA LEU A 570 29.31 -29.51 -7.32
C LEU A 570 29.12 -30.64 -6.28
N THR A 571 30.16 -31.01 -5.54
CA THR A 571 30.07 -32.09 -4.55
C THR A 571 29.28 -31.66 -3.31
N VAL A 572 29.45 -30.41 -2.84
CA VAL A 572 28.71 -29.85 -1.71
C VAL A 572 27.24 -29.59 -2.08
N TYR A 573 26.99 -29.04 -3.27
CA TYR A 573 25.63 -28.78 -3.75
C TYR A 573 24.85 -30.09 -4.01
N SER A 574 25.53 -31.10 -4.57
CA SER A 574 24.94 -32.44 -4.77
C SER A 574 24.62 -33.13 -3.43
N ALA A 575 25.47 -32.95 -2.41
CA ALA A 575 25.23 -33.50 -1.08
C ALA A 575 24.05 -32.82 -0.37
N ALA A 576 23.94 -31.49 -0.44
CA ALA A 576 22.79 -30.76 0.12
C ALA A 576 21.47 -31.12 -0.57
N ASN A 577 21.50 -31.26 -1.91
CA ASN A 577 20.34 -31.68 -2.69
C ASN A 577 19.99 -33.17 -2.51
N PHE A 578 20.97 -34.01 -2.15
CA PHE A 578 20.73 -35.40 -1.77
C PHE A 578 20.07 -35.49 -0.38
N LEU A 579 20.60 -34.76 0.61
CA LEU A 579 20.06 -34.72 1.97
C LEU A 579 18.64 -34.14 2.03
N SER A 580 18.31 -33.17 1.17
CA SER A 580 16.98 -32.58 1.11
C SER A 580 15.90 -33.53 0.58
N LYS A 581 16.29 -34.61 -0.12
CA LYS A 581 15.39 -35.61 -0.70
C LYS A 581 15.18 -36.83 0.20
N LEU A 582 15.90 -36.94 1.31
CA LEU A 582 15.73 -38.05 2.25
C LEU A 582 14.54 -37.82 3.20
N PRO A 583 13.87 -38.89 3.65
CA PRO A 583 12.87 -38.80 4.72
C PRO A 583 13.47 -38.17 5.99
N PRO A 584 12.72 -37.33 6.74
CA PRO A 584 13.27 -36.54 7.85
C PRO A 584 14.07 -37.36 8.87
N ALA A 585 13.56 -38.51 9.31
CA ALA A 585 14.24 -39.35 10.29
C ALA A 585 15.58 -39.93 9.79
N GLU A 586 15.74 -40.11 8.48
CA GLU A 586 16.95 -40.65 7.87
C GLU A 586 17.97 -39.54 7.58
N ARG A 587 17.49 -38.38 7.13
CA ARG A 587 18.26 -37.13 7.02
C ARG A 587 18.85 -36.73 8.38
N ASP A 588 18.01 -36.69 9.42
CA ASP A 588 18.42 -36.23 10.75
C ASP A 588 19.39 -37.22 11.41
N ARG A 589 19.24 -38.53 11.15
CA ARG A 589 20.22 -39.56 11.57
C ARG A 589 21.56 -39.39 10.86
N LEU A 590 21.57 -39.14 9.54
CA LEU A 590 22.79 -38.91 8.77
C LEU A 590 23.50 -37.63 9.22
N LEU A 591 22.75 -36.55 9.46
CA LEU A 591 23.29 -35.32 10.01
C LEU A 591 23.90 -35.56 11.41
N ALA A 592 23.21 -36.30 12.29
CA ALA A 592 23.74 -36.65 13.61
C ALA A 592 25.02 -37.52 13.57
N GLN A 593 25.22 -38.32 12.51
CA GLN A 593 26.45 -39.08 12.28
C GLN A 593 27.56 -38.26 11.60
N ILE A 594 27.19 -37.22 10.85
CA ILE A 594 28.13 -36.24 10.25
C ILE A 594 28.75 -35.35 11.34
N PHE A 595 27.98 -35.02 12.38
CA PHE A 595 28.36 -34.02 13.39
C PHE A 595 28.92 -34.60 14.70
N ASN A 596 28.86 -35.92 14.91
CA ASN A 596 29.61 -36.63 15.98
C ASN A 596 30.91 -37.18 15.43
#